data_AF-A0A8H7QQJ0-F1
#
_entry.id   AF-A0A8H7QQJ0-F1
#
_cell.length_a   1.000
_cell.length_b   1.000
_cell.length_c   1.000
_cell.angle_alpha   90.00
_cell.angle_beta   90.00
_cell.angle_gamma   90.00
#
_symmetry.space_group_name_H-M   'P 1'
#
loop_
_entity.id
_entity.type
_entity.pdbx_description
1 polymer ?
#
loop_
_entity_poly.entity_id
_entity_poly.type
_entity_poly.pdbx_seq_one_letter_code
_entity_poly.pdbx_strand_id
1 'polypeptide(L)'
;MSTLADKTNRLFGYHLLPTHAGSFETDIEDGLTSSQFDLTANLNEEDSRAGLKDKEEIMRIMKKQNVSFDEARLIRQQKILKKNNIDPITGLPLDPNWSDEDLDVQVTELSFRMSIQQALETIFGRVGASCYINILDWSQYHNEGIIKVKQSELTTVWSAMLTHQFTIANKLCTLDIISSSAHLISLAN
;
A
#
# COMPACT_ATOMS: atom_id res chain seq x y z
N MET A 1 -2.23 47.41 -4.16
CA MET A 1 -1.66 47.00 -5.47
C MET A 1 -1.48 45.47 -5.59
N SER A 2 -2.35 44.62 -5.02
CA SER A 2 -2.10 43.15 -4.98
C SER A 2 -3.01 42.29 -5.87
N THR A 3 -4.09 42.84 -6.44
CA THR A 3 -5.08 42.04 -7.18
C THR A 3 -4.67 41.68 -8.61
N LEU A 4 -3.79 42.48 -9.22
CA LEU A 4 -3.28 42.23 -10.57
C LEU A 4 -2.20 41.14 -10.57
N ALA A 5 -1.31 41.16 -9.58
CA ALA A 5 -0.24 40.17 -9.41
C ALA A 5 -0.79 38.76 -9.07
N ASP A 6 -1.89 38.70 -8.31
CA ASP A 6 -2.53 37.43 -7.94
C ASP A 6 -3.23 36.76 -9.15
N LYS A 7 -3.83 37.57 -10.04
CA LYS A 7 -4.40 37.08 -11.31
C LYS A 7 -3.32 36.57 -12.27
N THR A 8 -2.17 37.22 -12.35
CA THR A 8 -1.06 36.75 -13.20
C THR A 8 -0.42 35.48 -12.64
N ASN A 9 -0.27 35.35 -11.32
CA ASN A 9 0.32 34.16 -10.70
C ASN A 9 -0.53 32.90 -10.89
N ARG A 10 -1.87 33.01 -10.83
CA ARG A 10 -2.77 31.91 -11.20
C ARG A 10 -2.67 31.50 -12.67
N LEU A 11 -2.45 32.46 -13.58
CA LEU A 11 -2.32 32.18 -15.02
C LEU A 11 -1.02 31.43 -15.34
N PHE A 12 0.05 31.67 -14.58
CA PHE A 12 1.34 31.01 -14.75
C PHE A 12 1.54 29.75 -13.89
N GLY A 13 0.52 29.31 -13.12
CA GLY A 13 0.61 28.14 -12.25
C GLY A 13 1.41 28.35 -10.96
N TYR A 14 1.73 29.59 -10.61
CA TYR A 14 2.43 29.92 -9.37
C TYR A 14 1.39 30.01 -8.25
N HIS A 15 1.26 28.95 -7.46
CA HIS A 15 0.51 28.99 -6.22
C HIS A 15 1.29 29.85 -5.21
N LEU A 16 0.75 31.02 -4.87
CA LEU A 16 1.22 31.75 -3.69
C LEU A 16 1.06 30.83 -2.48
N LEU A 17 2.17 30.54 -1.80
CA LEU A 17 2.12 29.82 -0.54
C LEU A 17 1.30 30.66 0.45
N PRO A 18 0.36 30.06 1.21
CA PRO A 18 -0.38 30.79 2.22
C PRO A 18 0.60 31.42 3.21
N THR A 19 0.70 32.75 3.23
CA THR A 19 1.39 33.48 4.30
C THR A 19 0.42 33.56 5.47
N HIS A 20 0.28 32.46 6.21
CA HIS A 20 -0.44 32.48 7.47
C HIS A 20 0.37 33.37 8.43
N ALA A 21 -0.16 34.54 8.76
CA ALA A 21 0.42 35.44 9.74
C ALA A 21 0.33 34.78 11.13
N GLY A 22 1.36 34.05 11.52
CA GLY A 22 1.55 33.50 12.86
C GLY A 22 3.02 33.67 13.24
N SER A 23 3.28 34.28 14.40
CA SER A 23 4.64 34.32 14.97
C SER A 23 4.88 33.03 15.76
N PHE A 24 6.12 32.54 15.73
CA PHE A 24 6.55 31.41 16.58
C PHE A 24 6.28 31.68 18.07
N GLU A 25 6.34 32.94 18.50
CA GLU A 25 6.02 33.37 19.87
C GLU A 25 4.58 32.98 20.26
N THR A 26 3.61 33.29 19.39
CA THR A 26 2.19 32.98 19.61
C THR A 26 1.94 31.47 19.61
N ASP A 27 2.62 30.74 18.74
CA ASP A 27 2.48 29.27 18.68
C ASP A 27 3.01 28.61 19.98
N ILE A 28 4.05 29.18 20.61
CA ILE A 28 4.55 28.74 21.93
C ILE A 28 3.55 29.07 23.04
N GLU A 29 2.99 30.30 23.05
CA GLU A 29 1.96 30.71 24.02
C GLU A 29 0.70 29.83 23.94
N ASP A 30 0.31 29.43 22.74
CA ASP A 30 -0.81 28.52 22.48
C ASP A 30 -0.52 27.05 22.82
N GLY A 31 0.70 26.74 23.29
CA GLY A 31 1.12 25.39 23.68
C GLY A 31 1.36 24.45 22.50
N LEU A 32 1.70 24.98 21.33
CA LEU A 32 1.98 24.22 20.10
C LEU A 32 3.47 23.81 19.98
N THR A 33 4.10 23.54 21.12
CA THR A 33 5.50 23.13 21.25
C THR A 33 5.59 21.90 22.17
N SER A 34 6.54 21.00 21.89
CA SER A 34 6.81 19.80 22.69
C SER A 34 8.29 19.44 22.68
N SER A 35 8.71 18.46 23.49
CA SER A 35 10.10 17.97 23.48
C SER A 35 10.54 17.42 22.12
N GLN A 36 9.61 16.89 21.31
CA GLN A 36 9.88 16.39 19.97
C GLN A 36 9.67 17.46 18.88
N PHE A 37 9.14 18.63 19.26
CA PHE A 37 8.82 19.71 18.35
C PHE A 37 9.02 21.06 19.05
N ASP A 38 10.29 21.42 19.22
CA ASP A 38 10.71 22.63 19.91
C ASP A 38 10.79 23.81 18.94
N LEU A 39 10.02 24.87 19.22
CA LEU A 39 9.98 26.11 18.43
C LEU A 39 10.92 27.20 18.96
N THR A 40 11.59 27.00 20.10
CA THR A 40 12.42 28.03 20.74
C THR A 40 13.68 28.36 19.91
N ALA A 41 14.24 27.39 19.21
CA ALA A 41 15.38 27.61 18.31
C ALA A 41 15.02 28.53 17.13
N ASN A 42 13.84 28.35 16.53
CA ASN A 42 13.36 29.15 15.41
C ASN A 42 13.13 30.63 15.79
N LEU A 43 12.77 30.87 17.05
CA LEU A 43 12.54 32.20 17.59
C LEU A 43 13.87 32.96 17.78
N ASN A 44 14.92 32.26 18.20
CA ASN A 44 16.25 32.84 18.39
C ASN A 44 17.00 33.12 17.07
N GLU A 45 16.65 32.41 15.99
CA GLU A 45 17.33 32.52 14.68
C GLU A 45 16.64 33.48 13.69
N GLU A 46 15.62 34.25 14.13
CA GLU A 46 14.81 35.13 13.27
C GLU A 46 14.30 34.42 11.99
N ASP A 47 13.79 33.18 12.15
CA ASP A 47 13.29 32.38 11.04
C ASP A 47 12.07 33.06 10.37
N SER A 48 12.16 33.29 9.06
CA SER A 48 11.13 33.96 8.26
C SER A 48 9.99 33.04 7.79
N ARG A 49 10.02 31.75 8.13
CA ARG A 49 8.95 30.80 7.81
C ARG A 49 7.70 31.08 8.65
N ALA A 50 6.53 30.89 8.05
CA ALA A 50 5.20 31.17 8.62
C ALA A 50 4.75 30.24 9.78
N GLY A 51 5.67 29.51 10.43
CA GLY A 51 5.36 28.60 11.52
C GLY A 51 4.48 27.40 11.13
N LEU A 52 3.71 26.89 12.10
CA LEU A 52 2.91 25.67 11.96
C LEU A 52 1.64 25.94 11.11
N LYS A 53 1.63 25.47 9.86
CA LYS A 53 0.56 25.76 8.87
C LYS A 53 -0.86 25.31 9.26
N ASP A 54 -1.00 24.36 10.19
CA ASP A 54 -2.27 23.67 10.46
C ASP A 54 -2.74 23.82 11.92
N LYS A 55 -2.33 24.91 12.58
CA LYS A 55 -2.55 25.12 14.02
C LYS A 55 -4.01 25.12 14.47
N GLU A 56 -4.92 25.66 13.68
CA GLU A 56 -6.34 25.76 14.03
C GLU A 56 -7.00 24.39 14.18
N GLU A 57 -6.63 23.44 13.34
CA GLU A 57 -7.16 22.07 13.40
C GLU A 57 -6.58 21.31 14.60
N ILE A 58 -5.28 21.49 14.87
CA ILE A 58 -4.60 20.89 16.02
C ILE A 58 -5.21 21.41 17.32
N MET A 59 -5.37 22.73 17.47
CA MET A 59 -6.04 23.33 18.64
C MET A 59 -7.46 22.82 18.83
N ARG A 60 -8.22 22.61 17.74
CA ARG A 60 -9.57 22.04 17.80
C ARG A 60 -9.54 20.59 18.31
N ILE A 61 -8.56 19.79 17.89
CA ILE A 61 -8.39 18.40 18.35
C ILE A 61 -8.00 18.38 19.83
N MET A 62 -7.05 19.22 20.25
CA MET A 62 -6.64 19.36 21.65
C MET A 62 -7.85 19.72 22.53
N LYS A 63 -8.64 20.74 22.18
CA LYS A 63 -9.82 21.15 22.94
C LYS A 63 -10.92 20.09 22.98
N LYS A 64 -11.15 19.37 21.87
CA LYS A 64 -12.23 18.39 21.74
C LYS A 64 -11.92 17.07 22.45
N GLN A 65 -10.67 16.63 22.41
CA GLN A 65 -10.25 15.31 22.92
C GLN A 65 -9.43 15.40 24.21
N ASN A 66 -9.10 16.60 24.66
CA ASN A 66 -8.29 16.88 25.85
C ASN A 66 -6.95 16.12 25.84
N VAL A 67 -6.28 16.16 24.69
CA VAL A 67 -5.01 15.47 24.41
C VAL A 67 -3.85 16.45 24.31
N SER A 68 -2.62 15.96 24.45
CA SER A 68 -1.40 16.74 24.26
C SER A 68 -1.22 17.19 22.81
N PHE A 69 -0.31 18.14 22.59
CA PHE A 69 0.01 18.66 21.25
C PHE A 69 0.46 17.56 20.27
N ASP A 70 1.34 16.66 20.72
CA ASP A 70 1.86 15.58 19.86
C ASP A 70 0.78 14.55 19.52
N GLU A 71 -0.07 14.19 20.49
CA GLU A 71 -1.22 13.32 20.25
C GLU A 71 -2.21 13.97 19.29
N ALA A 72 -2.47 15.27 19.43
CA ALA A 72 -3.35 16.00 18.52
C ALA A 72 -2.81 16.00 17.09
N ARG A 73 -1.49 16.16 16.91
CA ARG A 73 -0.82 16.05 15.60
C ARG A 73 -0.94 14.65 15.02
N LEU A 74 -0.72 13.62 15.83
CA LEU A 74 -0.87 12.23 15.39
C LEU A 74 -2.30 11.94 14.92
N ILE A 75 -3.30 12.31 15.73
CA ILE A 75 -4.71 12.11 15.41
C ILE A 75 -5.08 12.87 14.12
N ARG A 76 -4.57 14.08 13.93
CA ARG A 76 -4.79 14.84 12.69
C ARG A 76 -4.21 14.08 11.49
N GLN A 77 -2.96 13.64 11.58
CA GLN A 77 -2.29 12.91 10.51
C GLN A 77 -3.08 11.66 10.13
N GLN A 78 -3.52 10.89 11.13
CA GLN A 78 -4.35 9.69 10.93
C GLN A 78 -5.69 10.01 10.25
N LYS A 79 -6.33 11.13 10.60
CA LYS A 79 -7.56 11.58 9.92
C LYS A 79 -7.31 11.95 8.46
N ILE A 80 -6.19 12.58 8.15
CA ILE A 80 -5.81 12.93 6.77
C ILE A 80 -5.55 11.65 5.97
N LEU A 81 -4.80 10.70 6.51
CA LEU A 81 -4.56 9.41 5.85
C LEU A 81 -5.87 8.70 5.55
N LYS A 82 -6.73 8.55 6.56
CA LYS A 82 -8.04 7.91 6.39
C LYS A 82 -8.93 8.64 5.37
N LYS A 83 -8.89 9.97 5.35
CA LYS A 83 -9.64 10.79 4.37
C LYS A 83 -9.13 10.59 2.94
N ASN A 84 -7.85 10.28 2.77
CA ASN A 84 -7.24 10.00 1.46
C ASN A 84 -7.23 8.50 1.13
N ASN A 85 -8.10 7.70 1.77
CA ASN A 85 -8.14 6.25 1.57
C ASN A 85 -6.77 5.59 1.80
N ILE A 86 -6.07 5.97 2.87
CA ILE A 86 -4.84 5.31 3.33
C ILE A 86 -5.08 4.83 4.76
N ASP A 87 -4.68 3.60 5.05
CA ASP A 87 -4.77 3.03 6.37
C ASP A 87 -3.80 3.75 7.31
N PRO A 88 -4.30 4.40 8.39
CA PRO A 88 -3.45 5.09 9.34
C PRO A 88 -2.48 4.20 10.13
N ILE A 89 -2.68 2.88 10.16
CA ILE A 89 -1.81 1.93 10.87
C ILE A 89 -0.73 1.37 9.96
N THR A 90 -1.12 0.81 8.80
CA THR A 90 -0.18 0.17 7.87
C THR A 90 0.45 1.13 6.87
N GLY A 91 -0.16 2.30 6.63
CA GLY A 91 0.28 3.25 5.60
C GLY A 91 -0.07 2.83 4.16
N LEU A 92 -0.82 1.74 4.00
CA LEU A 92 -1.22 1.22 2.69
C LEU A 92 -2.51 1.88 2.18
N PRO A 93 -2.70 2.02 0.86
CA PRO A 93 -3.99 2.40 0.30
C PRO A 93 -5.11 1.46 0.75
N LEU A 94 -6.26 2.02 1.11
CA LEU A 94 -7.52 1.33 1.41
C LEU A 94 -8.36 1.11 0.14
N ASP A 95 -7.90 1.57 -1.01
CA ASP A 95 -8.54 1.31 -2.29
C ASP A 95 -8.26 -0.15 -2.70
N PRO A 96 -9.29 -0.99 -2.91
CA PRO A 96 -9.12 -2.35 -3.42
C PRO A 96 -8.44 -2.41 -4.79
N ASN A 97 -8.45 -1.32 -5.57
CA ASN A 97 -7.90 -1.30 -6.92
C ASN A 97 -6.36 -1.28 -7.03
N TRP A 98 -5.61 -1.26 -5.93
CA TRP A 98 -4.14 -1.29 -6.04
C TRP A 98 -3.57 -2.68 -6.30
N SER A 99 -4.28 -3.74 -5.90
CA SER A 99 -3.90 -5.12 -6.19
C SER A 99 -4.75 -5.66 -7.33
N ASP A 100 -4.15 -5.64 -8.52
CA ASP A 100 -4.53 -6.38 -9.71
C ASP A 100 -5.81 -5.95 -10.43
N GLU A 101 -5.67 -5.72 -11.73
CA GLU A 101 -6.79 -5.55 -12.63
C GLU A 101 -7.60 -6.85 -12.62
N ASP A 102 -8.69 -6.88 -11.84
CA ASP A 102 -9.55 -8.05 -11.66
C ASP A 102 -9.73 -8.77 -13.01
N LEU A 103 -9.37 -10.04 -13.05
CA LEU A 103 -9.65 -10.88 -14.20
C LEU A 103 -11.17 -10.86 -14.41
N ASP A 104 -11.64 -10.36 -15.55
CA ASP A 104 -13.05 -10.36 -15.95
C ASP A 104 -13.63 -11.79 -16.04
N VAL A 105 -12.74 -12.79 -15.96
CA VAL A 105 -13.05 -14.21 -15.95
C VAL A 105 -12.59 -14.82 -14.62
N GLN A 106 -13.52 -15.46 -13.91
CA GLN A 106 -13.23 -16.22 -12.70
C GLN A 106 -12.24 -17.36 -12.99
N VAL A 107 -11.19 -17.48 -12.19
CA VAL A 107 -10.22 -18.58 -12.32
C VAL A 107 -10.79 -19.83 -11.68
N THR A 108 -11.11 -20.80 -12.53
CA THR A 108 -11.55 -22.13 -12.07
C THR A 108 -10.35 -23.01 -11.73
N GLU A 109 -10.56 -23.99 -10.85
CA GLU A 109 -9.56 -25.03 -10.56
C GLU A 109 -9.06 -25.70 -11.84
N LEU A 110 -9.97 -25.98 -12.79
CA LEU A 110 -9.63 -26.61 -14.06
C LEU A 110 -8.72 -25.73 -14.92
N SER A 111 -9.05 -24.44 -15.06
CA SER A 111 -8.20 -23.50 -15.81
C SER A 111 -6.83 -23.35 -15.17
N PHE A 112 -6.76 -23.32 -13.85
CA PHE A 112 -5.50 -23.26 -13.11
C PHE A 112 -4.66 -24.54 -13.35
N ARG A 113 -5.29 -25.72 -13.24
CA ARG A 113 -4.65 -27.01 -13.52
C ARG A 113 -4.08 -27.08 -14.92
N MET A 114 -4.88 -26.69 -15.91
CA MET A 114 -4.47 -26.67 -17.32
C MET A 114 -3.29 -25.72 -17.54
N SER A 115 -3.29 -24.56 -16.89
CA SER A 115 -2.20 -23.59 -16.96
C SER A 115 -0.87 -24.16 -16.46
N ILE A 116 -0.90 -24.86 -15.32
CA ILE A 116 0.28 -25.56 -14.78
C ILE A 116 0.76 -26.67 -15.72
N GLN A 117 -0.17 -27.48 -16.25
CA GLN A 117 0.18 -28.56 -17.19
C GLN A 117 0.80 -28.00 -18.49
N GLN A 118 0.28 -26.89 -18.99
CA GLN A 118 0.83 -26.19 -20.16
C GLN A 118 2.23 -25.64 -19.87
N ALA A 119 2.48 -25.09 -18.69
CA ALA A 119 3.80 -24.62 -18.28
C ALA A 119 4.83 -25.76 -18.26
N LEU A 120 4.45 -26.90 -17.68
CA LEU A 120 5.28 -28.10 -17.65
C LEU A 120 5.58 -28.65 -19.05
N GLU A 121 4.58 -28.69 -19.94
CA GLU A 121 4.77 -29.12 -21.33
C GLU A 121 5.68 -28.15 -22.10
N THR A 122 5.51 -26.84 -21.89
CA THR A 122 6.30 -25.82 -22.57
C THR A 122 7.77 -25.89 -22.19
N ILE A 123 8.08 -26.13 -20.91
CA ILE A 123 9.45 -26.10 -20.40
C ILE A 123 10.15 -27.45 -20.51
N PHE A 124 9.44 -28.55 -20.19
CA PHE A 124 10.02 -29.89 -20.09
C PHE A 124 9.46 -30.88 -21.13
N GLY A 125 8.63 -30.40 -22.07
CA GLY A 125 8.04 -31.23 -23.11
C GLY A 125 7.10 -32.30 -22.56
N ARG A 126 7.00 -33.41 -23.30
CA ARG A 126 6.10 -34.52 -22.97
C ARG A 126 6.41 -35.19 -21.63
N VAL A 127 7.66 -35.15 -21.18
CA VAL A 127 8.05 -35.69 -19.87
C VAL A 127 7.48 -34.82 -18.76
N GLY A 128 7.59 -33.50 -18.88
CA GLY A 128 6.94 -32.55 -17.98
C GLY A 128 5.43 -32.71 -17.93
N ALA A 129 4.78 -32.84 -19.09
CA ALA A 129 3.33 -33.04 -19.19
C ALA A 129 2.83 -34.33 -18.50
N SER A 130 3.71 -35.32 -18.32
CA SER A 130 3.40 -36.56 -17.60
C SER A 130 3.46 -36.43 -16.06
N CYS A 131 3.97 -35.31 -15.55
CA CYS A 131 3.99 -35.01 -14.12
C CYS A 131 2.56 -34.97 -13.58
N TYR A 132 2.33 -35.73 -12.50
CA TYR A 132 1.01 -35.83 -11.90
C TYR A 132 0.84 -34.76 -10.83
N ILE A 133 -0.03 -33.80 -11.10
CA ILE A 133 -0.37 -32.70 -10.20
C ILE A 133 -1.83 -32.78 -9.79
N ASN A 134 -2.06 -32.65 -8.49
CA ASN A 134 -3.40 -32.52 -7.93
C ASN A 134 -3.54 -31.17 -7.23
N ILE A 135 -4.68 -30.52 -7.41
CA ILE A 135 -5.01 -29.28 -6.70
C ILE A 135 -5.96 -29.63 -5.57
N LEU A 136 -5.71 -29.08 -4.39
CA LEU A 136 -6.53 -29.25 -3.20
C LEU A 136 -7.01 -27.88 -2.73
N ASP A 137 -8.21 -27.84 -2.18
CA ASP A 137 -8.77 -26.68 -1.49
C ASP A 137 -8.72 -25.38 -2.33
N TRP A 138 -9.14 -25.47 -3.60
CA TRP A 138 -9.16 -24.32 -4.49
C TRP A 138 -10.22 -23.30 -4.07
N SER A 139 -9.79 -22.09 -3.77
CA SER A 139 -10.62 -20.93 -3.45
C SER A 139 -10.74 -20.03 -4.68
N GLN A 140 -11.92 -20.01 -5.31
CA GLN A 140 -12.21 -19.13 -6.45
C GLN A 140 -12.29 -17.64 -6.06
N TYR A 141 -12.49 -17.33 -4.78
CA TYR A 141 -12.56 -15.95 -4.29
C TYR A 141 -11.18 -15.33 -4.12
N HIS A 142 -10.20 -16.13 -3.71
CA HIS A 142 -8.83 -15.67 -3.47
C HIS A 142 -7.85 -16.12 -4.57
N ASN A 143 -8.29 -16.96 -5.52
CA ASN A 143 -7.46 -17.63 -6.52
C ASN A 143 -6.28 -18.40 -5.91
N GLU A 144 -6.51 -19.00 -4.75
CA GLU A 144 -5.52 -19.74 -3.96
C GLU A 144 -5.87 -21.22 -3.94
N GLY A 145 -4.84 -22.06 -3.90
CA GLY A 145 -5.02 -23.49 -3.73
C GLY A 145 -3.70 -24.20 -3.46
N ILE A 146 -3.81 -25.44 -3.00
CA ILE A 146 -2.65 -26.24 -2.62
C ILE A 146 -2.29 -27.18 -3.77
N ILE A 147 -1.08 -27.00 -4.30
CA ILE A 147 -0.52 -27.88 -5.33
C ILE A 147 0.15 -29.08 -4.66
N LYS A 148 -0.43 -30.27 -4.84
CA LYS A 148 0.15 -31.54 -4.37
C LYS A 148 0.89 -32.22 -5.52
N VAL A 149 2.19 -32.46 -5.30
CA VAL A 149 3.10 -33.10 -6.25
C VAL A 149 3.90 -34.21 -5.58
N LYS A 150 4.43 -35.14 -6.38
CA LYS A 150 5.42 -36.10 -5.89
C LYS A 150 6.71 -35.35 -5.55
N GLN A 151 7.36 -35.73 -4.46
CA GLN A 151 8.62 -35.10 -4.03
C GLN A 151 9.72 -35.19 -5.11
N SER A 152 9.76 -36.29 -5.88
CA SER A 152 10.70 -36.46 -7.00
C SER A 152 10.48 -35.47 -8.15
N GLU A 153 9.28 -34.92 -8.28
CA GLU A 153 8.89 -34.00 -9.36
C GLU A 153 8.84 -32.54 -8.89
N LEU A 154 9.04 -32.29 -7.59
CA LEU A 154 8.94 -30.96 -6.97
C LEU A 154 9.85 -29.94 -7.66
N THR A 155 11.12 -30.28 -7.90
CA THR A 155 12.08 -29.37 -8.54
C THR A 155 11.67 -29.02 -9.97
N THR A 156 11.12 -29.98 -10.72
CA THR A 156 10.62 -29.77 -12.08
C THR A 156 9.43 -28.82 -12.07
N VAL A 157 8.46 -29.05 -11.18
CA VAL A 157 7.28 -28.19 -11.06
C VAL A 157 7.67 -26.77 -10.62
N TRP A 158 8.54 -26.65 -9.63
CA TRP A 158 9.00 -25.35 -9.15
C TRP A 158 9.75 -24.58 -10.24
N SER A 159 10.66 -25.23 -10.96
CA SER A 159 11.35 -24.61 -12.09
C SER A 159 10.38 -24.17 -13.17
N ALA A 160 9.31 -24.93 -13.43
CA ALA A 160 8.29 -24.56 -14.40
C ALA A 160 7.51 -23.31 -13.96
N MET A 161 7.12 -23.24 -12.69
CA MET A 161 6.37 -22.10 -12.13
C MET A 161 7.18 -20.80 -12.16
N LEU A 162 8.50 -20.87 -11.93
CA LEU A 162 9.33 -19.66 -11.91
C LEU A 162 9.69 -19.15 -13.31
N THR A 163 9.76 -20.04 -14.29
CA THR A 163 10.30 -19.70 -15.61
C THR A 163 9.20 -19.45 -16.65
N HIS A 164 8.01 -20.03 -16.45
CA HIS A 164 6.92 -19.89 -17.41
C HIS A 164 6.19 -18.56 -17.23
N GLN A 165 5.84 -17.95 -18.36
CA GLN A 165 4.97 -16.79 -18.37
C GLN A 165 3.52 -17.28 -18.46
N PHE A 166 2.78 -17.22 -17.35
CA PHE A 166 1.42 -17.71 -17.29
C PHE A 166 0.45 -16.75 -17.98
N THR A 167 -0.51 -17.34 -18.68
CA THR A 167 -1.61 -16.62 -19.32
C THR A 167 -2.94 -17.26 -18.94
N ILE A 168 -3.83 -16.50 -18.31
CA ILE A 168 -5.20 -16.93 -17.98
C ILE A 168 -6.15 -15.90 -18.59
N ALA A 169 -7.18 -16.38 -19.31
CA ALA A 169 -8.13 -15.52 -20.02
C ALA A 169 -7.45 -14.47 -20.93
N ASN A 170 -6.35 -14.85 -21.58
CA ASN A 170 -5.55 -13.99 -22.46
C ASN A 170 -4.91 -12.76 -21.78
N LYS A 171 -4.88 -12.75 -20.44
CA LYS A 171 -4.13 -11.80 -19.62
C LYS A 171 -2.90 -12.46 -19.04
N LEU A 172 -1.85 -11.66 -18.86
CA LEU A 172 -0.66 -12.12 -18.17
C LEU A 172 -0.95 -12.29 -16.69
N CYS A 173 -0.52 -13.40 -16.11
CA CYS A 173 -0.59 -13.59 -14.67
C CYS A 173 0.77 -14.03 -14.10
N THR A 174 1.00 -13.64 -12.86
CA THR A 174 2.08 -14.13 -12.03
C THR A 174 1.50 -15.14 -11.05
N LEU A 175 2.24 -16.22 -10.81
CA LEU A 175 1.88 -17.22 -9.79
C LEU A 175 2.90 -17.14 -8.67
N ASP A 176 2.42 -16.73 -7.50
CA ASP A 176 3.26 -16.62 -6.31
C ASP A 176 3.17 -17.86 -5.43
N ILE A 177 4.32 -18.35 -4.98
CA ILE A 177 4.41 -19.49 -4.07
C ILE A 177 4.49 -18.93 -2.65
N ILE A 178 3.38 -19.03 -1.91
CA ILE A 178 3.27 -18.51 -0.53
C ILE A 178 4.10 -19.38 0.43
N SER A 179 3.97 -20.70 0.34
CA SER A 179 4.65 -21.65 1.24
C SER A 179 4.82 -23.03 0.59
N SER A 180 5.75 -23.83 1.14
CA SER A 180 6.00 -25.21 0.70
C SER A 180 6.26 -26.10 1.91
N SER A 181 5.62 -27.27 1.95
CA SER A 181 5.75 -28.23 3.05
C SER A 181 5.55 -29.66 2.56
N ALA A 182 6.22 -30.62 3.21
CA ALA A 182 6.00 -32.05 2.99
C ALA A 182 4.73 -32.58 3.71
N HIS A 183 4.17 -31.79 4.65
CA HIS A 183 3.01 -32.17 5.46
C HIS A 183 1.94 -31.07 5.43
N LEU A 184 0.69 -31.46 5.14
CA LEU A 184 -0.45 -30.53 5.09
C LEU A 184 -0.67 -29.77 6.40
N ILE A 185 -0.46 -30.42 7.54
CA ILE A 185 -0.66 -29.78 8.86
C ILE A 185 0.30 -28.62 9.12
N SER A 186 1.50 -28.67 8.53
CA SER A 186 2.48 -27.57 8.65
C SER A 186 2.27 -26.49 7.59
N LEU A 187 1.42 -26.73 6.58
CA LEU A 187 1.09 -25.76 5.54
C LEU A 187 -0.09 -24.87 5.96
N ALA A 188 -0.96 -25.37 6.84
CA ALA A 188 -2.15 -24.68 7.31
C ALA A 188 -1.91 -23.75 8.52
N ASN A 189 -0.67 -23.69 9.04
CA ASN A 189 -0.26 -22.81 10.14
C ASN A 189 0.54 -21.64 9.60
#